data_AF-A0A645FZQ0-F1
#
_entry.id   AF-A0A645FZQ0-F1
#
_cell.length_a   1.000
_cell.length_b   1.000
_cell.length_c   1.000
_cell.angle_alpha   90.00
_cell.angle_beta   90.00
_cell.angle_gamma   90.00
#
_symmetry.space_group_name_H-M   'P 1'
#
loop_
_entity.id
_entity.type
_entity.pdbx_description
1 polymer ?
#
loop_
_entity_poly.entity_id
_entity_poly.type
_entity_poly.pdbx_seq_one_letter_code
_entity_poly.pdbx_strand_id
1 'polypeptide(L)'
;MPQKDGITLIRQVREVKPKISFIMISQVSDKEMVADAYKEGIQFFINKPINLIEVISVLKNVNEKVNLENTLGGIRDMIQPKAVIEAKNSLNDKVKEQRLKEIKYLLGILGMLGESGTGDIIGICEERLLNNGSNIKEGISLYCNQKAEDPKMVKQRIRRAVKRGLTNIAGMGVEDYYNEIFQNYHYVVFDFESIRAEMDYLRGKRKDGGKANVDKFIQGLLVYSEVK
;
A
#
# COMPACT_ATOMS: atom_id res chain seq x y z
N MET A 1 -5.80 -1.12 47.34
CA MET A 1 -6.49 -2.42 47.45
C MET A 1 -5.48 -3.43 47.98
N PRO A 2 -5.79 -4.22 49.02
CA PRO A 2 -4.79 -4.99 49.75
C PRO A 2 -4.08 -6.10 48.95
N GLN A 3 -4.54 -6.46 47.75
CA GLN A 3 -3.96 -7.55 46.94
C GLN A 3 -3.61 -7.19 45.49
N LYS A 4 -4.06 -6.04 44.97
CA LYS A 4 -3.81 -5.64 43.57
C LYS A 4 -3.55 -4.14 43.47
N ASP A 5 -2.52 -3.79 42.73
CA ASP A 5 -2.19 -2.41 42.40
C ASP A 5 -3.14 -1.85 41.33
N GLY A 6 -3.49 -0.57 41.45
CA GLY A 6 -4.39 0.14 40.54
C GLY A 6 -3.87 0.16 39.10
N ILE A 7 -2.56 0.27 38.93
CA ILE A 7 -1.91 0.22 37.62
C ILE A 7 -2.07 -1.16 36.96
N THR A 8 -1.86 -2.24 37.74
CA THR A 8 -2.03 -3.61 37.25
C THR A 8 -3.48 -3.86 36.81
N LEU A 9 -4.46 -3.32 37.53
CA LEU A 9 -5.87 -3.41 37.16
C LEU A 9 -6.16 -2.70 35.83
N ILE A 10 -5.60 -1.51 35.62
CA ILE A 10 -5.79 -0.76 34.38
C ILE A 10 -5.30 -1.56 33.18
N ARG A 11 -4.11 -2.18 33.26
CA ARG A 11 -3.56 -3.04 32.21
C ARG A 11 -4.51 -4.18 31.84
N GLN A 12 -4.94 -4.96 32.84
CA GLN A 12 -5.85 -6.10 32.62
C GLN A 12 -7.19 -5.71 32.01
N VAL A 13 -7.79 -4.63 32.50
CA VAL A 13 -9.10 -4.19 32.01
C VAL A 13 -8.98 -3.63 30.59
N ARG A 14 -7.85 -3.01 30.24
CA ARG A 14 -7.61 -2.46 28.90
C ARG A 14 -7.44 -3.54 27.83
N GLU A 15 -6.91 -4.72 28.18
CA GLU A 15 -6.87 -5.90 27.29
C GLU A 15 -8.28 -6.36 26.90
N VAL A 16 -9.23 -6.31 27.83
CA VAL A 16 -10.62 -6.77 27.60
C VAL A 16 -11.50 -5.66 27.04
N LYS A 17 -11.28 -4.41 27.46
CA LYS A 17 -12.08 -3.22 27.09
C LYS A 17 -11.16 -2.04 26.77
N PRO A 18 -10.62 -1.96 25.54
CA PRO A 18 -9.63 -0.94 25.18
C PRO A 18 -10.17 0.50 25.19
N LYS A 19 -11.49 0.68 25.11
CA LYS A 19 -12.17 1.99 25.07
C LYS A 19 -12.63 2.51 26.43
N ILE A 20 -12.32 1.82 27.53
CA ILE A 20 -12.81 2.22 28.85
C ILE A 20 -11.99 3.41 29.39
N SER A 21 -12.69 4.35 30.02
CA SER A 21 -12.12 5.52 30.66
C SER A 21 -11.72 5.22 32.11
N PHE A 22 -10.48 5.53 32.49
CA PHE A 22 -10.00 5.37 33.87
C PHE A 22 -9.71 6.71 34.53
N ILE A 23 -10.23 6.88 35.74
CA ILE A 23 -9.86 7.97 36.67
C ILE A 23 -9.20 7.30 37.87
N MET A 24 -7.96 7.67 38.17
CA MET A 24 -7.23 7.16 39.34
C MET A 24 -7.44 8.10 40.51
N ILE A 25 -7.67 7.55 41.71
CA ILE A 25 -7.78 8.32 42.95
C ILE A 25 -6.79 7.75 43.96
N SER A 26 -5.78 8.54 44.35
CA SER A 26 -4.73 8.07 45.28
C SER A 26 -4.33 9.13 46.29
N GLN A 27 -3.84 8.66 47.43
CA GLN A 27 -3.20 9.49 48.46
C GLN A 27 -1.69 9.61 48.23
N VAL A 28 -1.12 8.74 47.38
CA VAL A 28 0.31 8.75 47.06
C VAL A 28 0.58 9.87 46.05
N SER A 29 1.35 10.87 46.47
CA SER A 29 1.73 12.06 45.72
C SER A 29 3.10 11.94 45.06
N ASP A 30 3.62 10.72 44.93
CA ASP A 30 4.85 10.47 44.20
C ASP A 30 4.64 10.78 42.71
N LYS A 31 5.41 11.76 42.22
CA LYS A 31 5.34 12.21 40.82
C LYS A 31 5.66 11.08 39.85
N GLU A 32 6.51 10.13 40.23
CA GLU A 32 6.83 8.97 39.39
C GLU A 32 5.62 8.04 39.24
N MET A 33 4.91 7.77 40.33
CA MET A 33 3.70 6.94 40.31
C MET A 33 2.56 7.60 39.50
N VAL A 34 2.40 8.91 39.61
CA VAL A 34 1.43 9.67 38.80
C VAL A 34 1.79 9.57 37.32
N ALA A 35 3.07 9.75 36.98
CA ALA A 35 3.54 9.66 35.60
C ALA A 35 3.33 8.27 35.02
N ASP A 36 3.62 7.21 35.78
CA ASP A 36 3.40 5.84 35.36
C ASP A 36 1.92 5.53 35.16
N ALA A 37 1.04 6.03 36.02
CA ALA A 37 -0.40 5.88 35.81
C ALA A 37 -0.88 6.52 34.48
N TYR A 38 -0.34 7.68 34.11
CA TYR A 38 -0.62 8.31 32.82
C TYR A 38 -0.02 7.53 31.64
N LYS A 39 1.18 6.96 31.77
CA LYS A 39 1.75 6.05 30.74
C LYS A 39 0.85 4.84 30.51
N GLU A 40 0.26 4.33 31.58
CA GLU A 40 -0.69 3.22 31.57
C GLU A 40 -2.10 3.64 31.13
N GLY A 41 -2.25 4.94 30.82
CA GLY A 41 -3.34 5.52 30.06
C GLY A 41 -4.57 5.93 30.87
N ILE A 42 -4.41 6.25 32.17
CA ILE A 42 -5.49 6.97 32.87
C ILE A 42 -5.73 8.33 32.22
N GLN A 43 -6.95 8.84 32.35
CA GLN A 43 -7.31 10.14 31.81
C GLN A 43 -7.07 11.26 32.81
N PHE A 44 -7.31 10.97 34.08
CA PHE A 44 -7.14 11.92 35.18
C PHE A 44 -6.70 11.20 36.45
N PHE A 45 -5.88 11.90 37.23
CA PHE A 45 -5.45 11.51 38.56
C PHE A 45 -6.01 12.51 39.57
N ILE A 46 -6.75 12.02 40.57
CA ILE A 46 -7.33 12.84 41.64
C ILE A 46 -6.55 12.56 42.92
N ASN A 47 -5.97 13.61 43.48
CA ASN A 47 -5.28 13.54 44.76
C ASN A 47 -6.29 13.47 45.92
N LYS A 48 -6.00 12.65 46.92
CA LYS A 48 -6.69 12.71 48.21
C LYS A 48 -6.03 13.77 49.11
N PRO A 49 -6.78 14.50 49.96
CA PRO A 49 -8.22 14.42 50.18
C PRO A 49 -9.03 14.92 48.98
N ILE A 50 -10.17 14.28 48.71
CA ILE A 50 -10.95 14.47 47.49
C ILE A 50 -11.53 15.90 47.45
N ASN A 51 -11.21 16.67 46.41
CA ASN A 51 -11.82 17.96 46.14
C ASN A 51 -13.05 17.77 45.22
N LEU A 52 -14.24 18.12 45.72
CA LEU A 52 -15.51 18.00 44.97
C LEU A 52 -15.52 18.81 43.66
N ILE A 53 -14.90 19.99 43.64
CA ILE A 53 -14.84 20.85 42.45
C ILE A 53 -13.98 20.18 41.37
N GLU A 54 -12.85 19.60 41.78
CA GLU A 54 -11.96 18.85 40.90
C GLU A 54 -12.65 17.61 40.32
N VAL A 55 -13.33 16.83 41.17
CA VAL A 55 -14.09 15.65 40.74
C VAL A 55 -15.16 16.01 39.70
N ILE A 56 -15.95 17.06 39.94
CA ILE A 56 -17.00 17.48 39.00
C ILE A 56 -16.39 17.88 37.66
N SER A 57 -15.29 18.65 37.67
CA SER A 57 -14.58 19.05 36.46
C SER A 57 -14.03 17.84 35.69
N VAL A 58 -13.38 16.91 36.39
CA VAL A 58 -12.85 15.66 35.82
C VAL A 58 -13.97 14.83 35.20
N LEU A 59 -15.08 14.63 35.91
CA LEU A 59 -16.22 13.86 35.39
C LEU A 59 -16.86 14.52 34.18
N LYS A 60 -16.99 15.85 34.17
CA LYS A 60 -17.53 16.59 33.02
C LYS A 60 -16.65 16.42 31.78
N ASN A 61 -15.34 16.57 31.94
CA ASN A 61 -14.37 16.40 30.84
C ASN A 61 -14.37 14.97 30.29
N VAL A 62 -14.46 13.96 31.17
CA VAL A 62 -14.56 12.55 30.75
C VAL A 62 -15.87 12.30 30.00
N ASN A 63 -16.99 12.84 30.47
CA ASN A 63 -18.29 12.67 29.82
C ASN A 63 -18.34 13.35 28.45
N GLU A 64 -17.82 14.58 28.33
CA GLU A 64 -17.69 15.27 27.04
C GLU A 64 -16.84 14.47 26.05
N LYS A 65 -15.70 13.93 26.50
CA LYS A 65 -14.85 13.07 25.67
C LYS A 65 -15.60 11.82 25.21
N VAL A 66 -16.28 11.11 26.11
CA VAL A 66 -17.05 9.90 25.77
C VAL A 66 -18.17 10.24 24.78
N ASN A 67 -18.88 11.36 24.97
CA ASN A 67 -19.92 11.80 24.05
C ASN A 67 -19.36 12.16 22.67
N LEU A 68 -18.20 12.79 22.61
CA LEU A 68 -17.52 13.13 21.36
C LEU A 68 -17.06 11.87 20.62
N GLU A 69 -16.47 10.90 21.32
CA GLU A 69 -16.10 9.59 20.77
C GLU A 69 -17.33 8.81 20.25
N ASN A 70 -18.44 8.86 20.98
CA ASN A 70 -19.70 8.24 20.56
C ASN A 70 -20.34 8.96 19.36
N THR A 71 -20.29 10.29 19.32
CA THR A 71 -20.82 11.09 18.21
C THR A 71 -19.99 10.87 16.95
N LEU A 72 -18.65 10.84 17.06
CA LEU A 72 -17.78 10.46 15.94
C LEU A 72 -18.00 9.01 15.50
N GLY A 73 -18.26 8.10 16.45
CA GLY A 73 -18.67 6.72 16.15
C GLY A 73 -19.97 6.67 15.35
N GLY A 74 -21.01 7.35 15.81
CA GLY A 74 -22.31 7.43 15.13
C GLY A 74 -22.25 8.12 13.77
N ILE A 75 -21.45 9.18 13.63
CA ILE A 75 -21.19 9.84 12.33
C ILE A 75 -20.43 8.89 11.41
N ARG A 76 -19.42 8.16 11.90
CA ARG A 76 -18.70 7.14 11.12
C ARG A 76 -19.64 6.03 10.65
N ASP A 77 -20.58 5.62 11.49
CA ASP A 77 -21.59 4.61 11.16
C ASP A 77 -22.67 5.14 10.19
N MET A 78 -23.01 6.44 10.25
CA MET A 78 -23.93 7.10 9.30
C MET A 78 -23.27 7.42 7.95
N ILE A 79 -21.95 7.72 7.94
CA ILE A 79 -21.16 7.94 6.72
C ILE A 79 -20.74 6.60 6.07
N GLN A 80 -20.79 5.48 6.81
CA GLN A 80 -20.43 4.15 6.31
C GLN A 80 -21.55 3.10 6.51
N PRO A 81 -22.53 3.04 5.60
CA PRO A 81 -23.40 1.86 5.53
C PRO A 81 -22.53 0.66 5.14
N LYS A 82 -22.47 -0.39 5.97
CA LYS A 82 -21.75 -1.66 5.69
C LYS A 82 -22.05 -2.23 4.29
N ALA A 83 -23.28 -2.04 3.79
CA ALA A 83 -23.70 -2.45 2.45
C ALA A 83 -22.96 -1.70 1.31
N VAL A 84 -22.54 -0.45 1.53
CA VAL A 84 -21.78 0.34 0.54
C VAL A 84 -20.30 -0.06 0.53
N ILE A 85 -19.74 -0.54 1.65
CA ILE A 85 -18.35 -1.04 1.70
C ILE A 85 -18.24 -2.41 1.03
N GLU A 86 -19.18 -3.33 1.23
CA GLU A 86 -19.17 -4.63 0.53
C GLU A 86 -19.39 -4.46 -0.98
N ALA A 87 -20.29 -3.55 -1.38
CA ALA A 87 -20.49 -3.22 -2.79
C ALA A 87 -19.27 -2.50 -3.40
N LYS A 88 -18.69 -1.49 -2.73
CA LYS A 88 -17.49 -0.78 -3.20
C LYS A 88 -16.25 -1.65 -3.20
N ASN A 89 -16.05 -2.53 -2.23
CA ASN A 89 -14.91 -3.46 -2.23
C ASN A 89 -15.06 -4.48 -3.36
N SER A 90 -16.25 -5.05 -3.58
CA SER A 90 -16.43 -5.97 -4.72
C SER A 90 -16.27 -5.28 -6.08
N LEU A 91 -16.71 -4.01 -6.21
CA LEU A 91 -16.51 -3.22 -7.43
C LEU A 91 -15.03 -2.87 -7.62
N ASN A 92 -14.33 -2.47 -6.56
CA ASN A 92 -12.92 -2.11 -6.62
C ASN A 92 -12.05 -3.35 -6.90
N ASP A 93 -12.40 -4.51 -6.34
CA ASP A 93 -11.72 -5.78 -6.60
C ASP A 93 -11.99 -6.28 -8.03
N LYS A 94 -13.22 -6.13 -8.54
CA LYS A 94 -13.52 -6.40 -9.97
C LYS A 94 -12.74 -5.47 -10.91
N VAL A 95 -12.64 -4.18 -10.59
CA VAL A 95 -11.86 -3.21 -11.37
C VAL A 95 -10.38 -3.59 -11.34
N LYS A 96 -9.80 -3.92 -10.17
CA LYS A 96 -8.41 -4.40 -10.08
C LYS A 96 -8.17 -5.67 -10.88
N GLU A 97 -9.07 -6.64 -10.77
CA GLU A 97 -8.98 -7.90 -11.50
C GLU A 97 -8.99 -7.64 -13.02
N GLN A 98 -9.86 -6.73 -13.48
CA GLN A 98 -9.90 -6.30 -14.87
C GLN A 98 -8.59 -5.63 -15.29
N ARG A 99 -8.08 -4.69 -14.50
CA ARG A 99 -6.78 -4.02 -14.77
C ARG A 99 -5.63 -5.01 -14.86
N LEU A 100 -5.57 -5.99 -13.96
CA LEU A 100 -4.57 -7.06 -14.00
C LEU A 100 -4.72 -7.96 -15.24
N LYS A 101 -5.95 -8.23 -15.70
CA LYS A 101 -6.19 -8.95 -16.97
C LYS A 101 -5.64 -8.17 -18.16
N GLU A 102 -5.87 -6.86 -18.23
CA GLU A 102 -5.33 -6.00 -19.29
C GLU A 102 -3.79 -5.98 -19.29
N ILE A 103 -3.17 -5.89 -18.10
CA ILE A 103 -1.71 -5.97 -17.98
C ILE A 103 -1.18 -7.31 -18.49
N LYS A 104 -1.81 -8.42 -18.08
CA LYS A 104 -1.42 -9.77 -18.54
C LYS A 104 -1.61 -9.92 -20.05
N TYR A 105 -2.67 -9.34 -20.62
CA TYR A 105 -2.92 -9.33 -22.05
C TYR A 105 -1.80 -8.61 -22.82
N LEU A 106 -1.42 -7.41 -22.38
CA LEU A 106 -0.34 -6.66 -23.01
C LEU A 106 1.01 -7.38 -22.87
N LEU A 107 1.30 -7.99 -21.72
CA LEU A 107 2.49 -8.85 -21.55
C LEU A 107 2.47 -10.07 -22.48
N GLY A 108 1.28 -10.61 -22.78
CA GLY A 108 1.07 -11.68 -23.76
C GLY A 108 1.39 -11.25 -25.18
N ILE A 109 0.88 -10.09 -25.60
CA ILE A 109 1.19 -9.49 -26.90
C ILE A 109 2.70 -9.29 -27.08
N LEU A 110 3.39 -8.87 -26.02
CA LEU A 110 4.84 -8.65 -26.02
C LEU A 110 5.65 -9.96 -25.96
N GLY A 111 5.00 -11.11 -25.89
CA GLY A 111 5.66 -12.42 -25.81
C GLY A 111 6.44 -12.63 -24.51
N MET A 112 5.98 -12.04 -23.40
CA MET A 112 6.72 -12.04 -22.13
C MET A 112 6.24 -13.09 -21.12
N LEU A 113 5.11 -13.76 -21.34
CA LEU A 113 4.48 -14.64 -20.33
C LEU A 113 5.37 -15.79 -19.83
N GLY A 114 6.35 -16.24 -20.62
CA GLY A 114 7.29 -17.31 -20.24
C GLY A 114 8.58 -16.84 -19.55
N GLU A 115 8.79 -15.53 -19.42
CA GLU A 115 10.03 -14.98 -18.86
C GLU A 115 9.99 -14.97 -17.32
N SER A 116 11.10 -15.35 -16.67
CA SER A 116 11.17 -15.49 -15.20
C SER A 116 10.87 -14.19 -14.44
N GLY A 117 11.09 -13.03 -15.06
CA GLY A 117 10.82 -11.71 -14.47
C GLY A 117 9.38 -11.22 -14.64
N THR A 118 8.54 -11.93 -15.39
CA THR A 118 7.16 -11.48 -15.67
C THR A 118 6.25 -11.60 -14.47
N GLY A 119 6.45 -12.63 -13.63
CA GLY A 119 5.75 -12.76 -12.35
C GLY A 119 6.04 -11.58 -11.42
N ASP A 120 7.31 -11.14 -11.36
CA ASP A 120 7.73 -9.98 -10.56
C ASP A 120 7.05 -8.69 -11.07
N ILE A 121 6.97 -8.49 -12.39
CA ILE A 121 6.29 -7.33 -12.99
C ILE A 121 4.82 -7.29 -12.59
N ILE A 122 4.12 -8.42 -12.70
CA ILE A 122 2.70 -8.53 -12.33
C ILE A 122 2.51 -8.24 -10.85
N GLY A 123 3.34 -8.82 -9.98
CA GLY A 123 3.26 -8.60 -8.53
C GLY A 123 3.49 -7.14 -8.14
N ILE A 124 4.44 -6.45 -8.78
CA ILE A 124 4.66 -5.01 -8.55
C ILE A 124 3.45 -4.19 -9.03
N CYS A 125 2.86 -4.56 -10.18
CA CYS A 125 1.66 -3.87 -10.67
C CYS A 125 0.48 -4.09 -9.72
N GLU A 126 0.29 -5.31 -9.21
CA GLU A 126 -0.73 -5.64 -8.21
C GLU A 126 -0.57 -4.80 -6.93
N GLU A 127 0.64 -4.73 -6.38
CA GLU A 127 0.95 -3.88 -5.22
C GLU A 127 0.67 -2.40 -5.46
N ARG A 128 0.92 -1.92 -6.68
CA ARG A 128 0.63 -0.54 -7.10
C ARG A 128 -0.86 -0.25 -7.23
N LEU A 129 -1.65 -1.23 -7.68
CA LEU A 129 -3.10 -1.15 -7.78
C LEU A 129 -3.77 -1.22 -6.39
N LEU A 130 -3.14 -1.88 -5.42
CA LEU A 130 -3.61 -1.92 -4.03
C LEU A 130 -3.33 -0.61 -3.29
N ASN A 131 -2.15 -0.03 -3.49
CA ASN A 131 -1.66 1.13 -2.74
C ASN A 131 -1.62 2.41 -3.59
N ASN A 132 -2.78 2.85 -4.09
CA ASN A 132 -2.97 4.06 -4.91
C ASN A 132 -2.09 5.25 -4.42
N GLY A 133 -0.90 5.44 -5.02
CA GLY A 133 -0.01 6.57 -4.74
C GLY A 133 1.48 6.28 -4.54
N SER A 134 1.89 5.02 -4.32
CA SER A 134 3.28 4.69 -3.91
C SER A 134 4.32 4.57 -5.04
N ASN A 135 4.86 5.67 -5.61
CA ASN A 135 5.80 5.76 -6.77
C ASN A 135 6.15 4.46 -7.55
N ILE A 136 7.34 4.19 -8.11
CA ILE A 136 7.64 2.83 -8.68
C ILE A 136 8.65 2.11 -7.79
N LYS A 137 9.55 2.89 -7.19
CA LYS A 137 10.61 2.41 -6.30
C LYS A 137 10.02 1.85 -5.00
N GLU A 138 8.97 2.47 -4.48
CA GLU A 138 8.21 2.01 -3.32
C GLU A 138 7.47 0.71 -3.63
N GLY A 139 6.75 0.62 -4.76
CA GLY A 139 6.11 -0.63 -5.18
C GLY A 139 7.08 -1.80 -5.32
N ILE A 140 8.26 -1.58 -5.90
CA ILE A 140 9.32 -2.60 -5.97
C ILE A 140 9.80 -2.99 -4.56
N SER A 141 10.03 -2.01 -3.68
CA SER A 141 10.52 -2.27 -2.31
C SER A 141 9.50 -3.07 -1.50
N LEU A 142 8.21 -2.71 -1.60
CA LEU A 142 7.11 -3.42 -0.93
C LEU A 142 7.01 -4.88 -1.42
N TYR A 143 7.03 -5.09 -2.74
CA TYR A 143 7.01 -6.43 -3.33
C TYR A 143 8.21 -7.29 -2.86
N CYS A 144 9.42 -6.72 -2.88
CA CYS A 144 10.62 -7.43 -2.44
C CYS A 144 10.57 -7.79 -0.95
N ASN A 145 10.08 -6.87 -0.11
CA ASN A 145 9.93 -7.10 1.34
C ASN A 145 8.91 -8.21 1.64
N GLN A 146 7.78 -8.23 0.94
CA GLN A 146 6.76 -9.27 1.11
C GLN A 146 7.26 -10.66 0.67
N LYS A 147 8.07 -10.72 -0.40
CA LYS A 147 8.64 -11.97 -0.92
C LYS A 147 9.94 -12.39 -0.22
N ALA A 148 10.45 -11.57 0.71
CA ALA A 148 11.77 -11.76 1.35
C ALA A 148 12.89 -11.97 0.32
N GLU A 149 12.85 -11.22 -0.79
CA GLU A 149 13.83 -11.31 -1.89
C GLU A 149 14.73 -10.08 -1.98
N ASP A 150 15.94 -10.29 -2.51
CA ASP A 150 16.89 -9.19 -2.72
C ASP A 150 16.42 -8.25 -3.86
N PRO A 151 16.28 -6.94 -3.61
CA PRO A 151 15.78 -5.99 -4.62
C PRO A 151 16.66 -5.85 -5.86
N LYS A 152 17.97 -6.10 -5.78
CA LYS A 152 18.84 -6.05 -6.97
C LYS A 152 18.57 -7.26 -7.86
N MET A 153 18.38 -8.44 -7.27
CA MET A 153 18.07 -9.67 -8.00
C MET A 153 16.72 -9.56 -8.73
N VAL A 154 15.68 -9.10 -8.03
CA VAL A 154 14.34 -8.86 -8.60
C VAL A 154 14.41 -7.85 -9.75
N LYS A 155 15.04 -6.68 -9.53
CA LYS A 155 15.22 -5.66 -10.59
C LYS A 155 15.96 -6.20 -11.80
N GLN A 156 16.96 -7.07 -11.61
CA GLN A 156 17.71 -7.65 -12.71
C GLN A 156 16.89 -8.70 -13.48
N ARG A 157 16.05 -9.51 -12.81
CA ARG A 157 15.10 -10.42 -13.49
C ARG A 157 14.08 -9.64 -14.31
N ILE A 158 13.50 -8.60 -13.73
CA ILE A 158 12.56 -7.70 -14.43
C ILE A 158 13.23 -7.08 -15.65
N ARG A 159 14.43 -6.50 -15.49
CA ARG A 159 15.17 -5.89 -16.61
C ARG A 159 15.40 -6.89 -17.76
N ARG A 160 15.74 -8.14 -17.44
CA ARG A 160 15.90 -9.20 -18.44
C ARG A 160 14.58 -9.49 -19.16
N ALA A 161 13.47 -9.65 -18.44
CA ALA A 161 12.15 -9.87 -19.04
C ALA A 161 11.72 -8.70 -19.94
N VAL A 162 11.86 -7.45 -19.46
CA VAL A 162 11.55 -6.25 -20.24
C VAL A 162 12.39 -6.16 -21.51
N LYS A 163 13.68 -6.52 -21.45
CA LYS A 163 14.56 -6.59 -22.61
C LYS A 163 14.09 -7.61 -23.65
N ARG A 164 13.53 -8.75 -23.21
CA ARG A 164 12.98 -9.78 -24.09
C ARG A 164 11.74 -9.25 -24.82
N GLY A 165 10.82 -8.61 -24.12
CA GLY A 165 9.69 -7.91 -24.74
C GLY A 165 10.11 -6.85 -25.75
N LEU A 166 11.14 -6.05 -25.43
CA LEU A 166 11.71 -5.05 -26.34
C LEU A 166 12.27 -5.70 -27.61
N THR A 167 12.98 -6.83 -27.46
CA THR A 167 13.54 -7.58 -28.59
C THR A 167 12.43 -8.12 -29.49
N ASN A 168 11.38 -8.69 -28.90
CA ASN A 168 10.25 -9.26 -29.64
C ASN A 168 9.53 -8.19 -30.47
N ILE A 169 9.14 -7.06 -29.85
CA ILE A 169 8.42 -6.00 -30.56
C ILE A 169 9.29 -5.30 -31.60
N ALA A 170 10.58 -5.10 -31.32
CA ALA A 170 11.52 -4.57 -32.30
C ALA A 170 11.69 -5.53 -33.49
N GLY A 171 11.75 -6.85 -33.22
CA GLY A 171 11.76 -7.88 -34.25
C GLY A 171 10.55 -7.79 -35.17
N MET A 172 9.34 -7.72 -34.59
CA MET A 172 8.11 -7.52 -35.36
C MET A 172 8.19 -6.28 -36.25
N GLY A 173 8.62 -5.13 -35.72
CA GLY A 173 8.75 -3.90 -36.52
C GLY A 173 9.88 -3.94 -37.56
N VAL A 174 10.87 -4.83 -37.40
CA VAL A 174 11.92 -5.05 -38.41
C VAL A 174 11.40 -5.90 -39.56
N GLU A 175 10.65 -6.96 -39.26
CA GLU A 175 10.04 -7.87 -40.23
C GLU A 175 8.88 -7.20 -40.98
N ASP A 176 7.96 -6.57 -40.25
CA ASP A 176 6.81 -5.85 -40.79
C ASP A 176 6.52 -4.59 -39.95
N TYR A 177 6.94 -3.44 -40.48
CA TYR A 177 6.69 -2.16 -39.82
C TYR A 177 5.20 -1.80 -39.75
N TYR A 178 4.37 -2.31 -40.65
CA TYR A 178 2.92 -2.04 -40.68
C TYR A 178 2.11 -3.01 -39.81
N ASN A 179 2.78 -3.94 -39.14
CA ASN A 179 2.15 -4.86 -38.22
C ASN A 179 1.33 -4.11 -37.16
N GLU A 180 0.06 -4.48 -37.01
CA GLU A 180 -0.88 -3.79 -36.13
C GLU A 180 -0.46 -3.85 -34.65
N ILE A 181 0.17 -4.95 -34.22
CA ILE A 181 0.69 -5.07 -32.85
C ILE A 181 1.84 -4.08 -32.66
N PHE A 182 2.76 -4.01 -33.61
CA PHE A 182 3.85 -3.06 -33.53
C PHE A 182 3.32 -1.63 -33.44
N GLN A 183 2.49 -1.19 -34.39
CA GLN A 183 1.95 0.18 -34.44
C GLN A 183 1.15 0.58 -33.19
N ASN A 184 0.37 -0.35 -32.62
CA ASN A 184 -0.51 -0.03 -31.49
C ASN A 184 0.20 -0.04 -30.13
N TYR A 185 1.27 -0.82 -29.96
CA TYR A 185 1.82 -1.10 -28.61
C TYR A 185 3.26 -0.65 -28.41
N HIS A 186 4.03 -0.38 -29.48
CA HIS A 186 5.46 -0.13 -29.36
C HIS A 186 5.80 1.03 -28.40
N TYR A 187 5.14 2.19 -28.49
CA TYR A 187 5.42 3.32 -27.60
C TYR A 187 4.58 3.36 -26.32
N VAL A 188 3.73 2.37 -26.08
CA VAL A 188 2.91 2.32 -24.86
C VAL A 188 3.80 2.07 -23.64
N VAL A 189 4.74 1.13 -23.76
CA VAL A 189 5.57 0.66 -22.63
C VAL A 189 7.08 0.82 -22.87
N PHE A 190 7.51 1.14 -24.09
CA PHE A 190 8.92 1.35 -24.41
C PHE A 190 9.17 2.76 -24.94
N ASP A 191 10.35 3.31 -24.63
CA ASP A 191 10.79 4.58 -25.18
C ASP A 191 11.20 4.44 -26.65
N PHE A 192 10.88 5.44 -27.47
CA PHE A 192 11.21 5.50 -28.90
C PHE A 192 12.67 5.13 -29.18
N GLU A 193 13.59 5.75 -28.42
CA GLU A 193 15.03 5.56 -28.58
C GLU A 193 15.42 4.10 -28.35
N SER A 194 14.80 3.44 -27.37
CA SER A 194 15.12 2.05 -27.03
C SER A 194 14.62 1.08 -28.10
N ILE A 195 13.43 1.30 -28.65
CA ILE A 195 12.92 0.48 -29.77
C ILE A 195 13.78 0.68 -31.00
N ARG A 196 14.04 1.93 -31.40
CA ARG A 196 14.83 2.23 -32.60
C ARG A 196 16.24 1.65 -32.50
N ALA A 197 16.88 1.83 -31.34
CA ALA A 197 18.18 1.24 -31.05
C ALA A 197 18.18 -0.30 -31.15
N GLU A 198 17.11 -0.95 -30.70
CA GLU A 198 16.96 -2.41 -30.81
C GLU A 198 16.75 -2.85 -32.26
N MET A 199 15.90 -2.15 -33.00
CA MET A 199 15.67 -2.43 -34.42
C MET A 199 16.94 -2.26 -35.26
N ASP A 200 17.72 -1.20 -35.00
CA ASP A 200 18.99 -0.97 -35.69
C ASP A 200 20.05 -2.01 -35.32
N TYR A 201 20.04 -2.50 -34.07
CA TYR A 201 20.88 -3.63 -33.64
C TYR A 201 20.49 -4.93 -34.35
N LEU A 202 19.21 -5.27 -34.41
CA LEU A 202 18.71 -6.46 -35.11
C LEU A 202 19.01 -6.41 -36.62
N ARG A 203 19.06 -5.22 -37.21
CA ARG A 203 19.46 -4.98 -38.61
C ARG A 203 20.98 -4.91 -38.83
N GLY A 204 21.79 -5.04 -37.78
CA GLY A 204 23.26 -4.96 -37.86
C GLY A 204 23.84 -3.56 -38.08
N LYS A 205 23.03 -2.49 -37.96
CA LYS A 205 23.47 -1.10 -38.10
C LYS A 205 24.17 -0.56 -36.85
N ARG A 206 24.01 -1.24 -35.72
CA ARG A 206 24.59 -0.86 -34.42
C ARG A 206 25.16 -2.08 -33.70
N LYS A 207 26.22 -1.89 -32.91
CA LYS A 207 26.86 -2.94 -32.11
C LYS A 207 26.07 -3.32 -30.84
N ASP A 208 25.33 -2.36 -30.29
CA ASP A 208 24.54 -2.52 -29.08
C ASP A 208 23.05 -2.23 -29.34
N GLY A 209 22.18 -2.95 -28.64
CA GLY A 209 20.74 -2.76 -28.69
C GLY A 209 20.21 -1.61 -27.81
N GLY A 210 18.89 -1.47 -27.78
CA GLY A 210 18.14 -0.61 -26.89
C GLY A 210 18.21 -1.05 -25.43
N LYS A 211 18.11 -0.10 -24.50
CA LYS A 211 18.17 -0.38 -23.06
C LYS A 211 16.76 -0.57 -22.51
N ALA A 212 16.57 -1.61 -21.68
CA ALA A 212 15.31 -1.83 -21.00
C ALA A 212 15.13 -0.82 -19.85
N ASN A 213 14.15 0.08 -20.00
CA ASN A 213 13.74 1.02 -18.96
C ASN A 213 12.58 0.43 -18.14
N VAL A 214 12.91 -0.14 -16.98
CA VAL A 214 11.94 -0.83 -16.11
C VAL A 214 10.87 0.12 -15.58
N ASP A 215 11.26 1.33 -15.18
CA ASP A 215 10.31 2.28 -14.58
C ASP A 215 9.28 2.73 -15.63
N LYS A 216 9.75 3.11 -16.83
CA LYS A 216 8.87 3.45 -17.95
C LYS A 216 7.93 2.30 -18.31
N PHE A 217 8.46 1.08 -18.34
CA PHE A 217 7.69 -0.10 -18.70
C PHE A 217 6.54 -0.36 -17.73
N ILE A 218 6.82 -0.37 -16.42
CA ILE A 218 5.80 -0.55 -15.38
C ILE A 218 4.79 0.60 -15.42
N GLN A 219 5.24 1.84 -15.60
CA GLN A 219 4.32 2.98 -15.73
C GLN A 219 3.39 2.83 -16.94
N GLY A 220 3.92 2.44 -18.09
CA GLY A 220 3.13 2.22 -19.31
C GLY A 220 2.08 1.13 -19.13
N LEU A 221 2.41 0.02 -18.45
CA LEU A 221 1.45 -1.04 -18.13
C LEU A 221 0.30 -0.53 -17.24
N LEU A 222 0.64 0.25 -16.21
CA LEU A 222 -0.36 0.81 -15.30
C LEU A 222 -1.29 1.77 -16.02
N VAL A 223 -0.76 2.67 -16.86
CA VAL A 223 -1.55 3.60 -17.68
C VAL A 223 -2.42 2.86 -18.70
N TYR A 224 -1.86 1.85 -19.38
CA TYR A 224 -2.61 1.03 -20.33
C TYR A 224 -3.84 0.39 -19.68
N SER A 225 -3.72 -0.06 -18.43
CA SER A 225 -4.83 -0.63 -17.67
C SER A 225 -5.86 0.39 -17.18
N GLU A 226 -5.62 1.71 -17.27
CA GLU A 226 -6.59 2.75 -16.85
C GLU A 226 -7.47 3.25 -18.00
N VAL A 227 -6.97 3.15 -19.23
CA VAL A 227 -7.57 3.81 -20.40
C VAL A 227 -8.52 2.89 -21.17
N LYS A 228 -8.53 1.58 -20.87
CA LYS A 228 -9.46 0.58 -21.41
C LYS A 228 -10.50 0.18 -20.38
#